data_AF-A0A4Y5YF44-F1
#
_entry.id   AF-A0A4Y5YF44-F1
#
_cell.length_a   1.000
_cell.length_b   1.000
_cell.length_c   1.000
_cell.angle_alpha   90.00
_cell.angle_beta   90.00
_cell.angle_gamma   90.00
#
_symmetry.space_group_name_H-M   'P 1'
#
loop_
_entity.id
_entity.type
_entity.pdbx_description
1 polymer ?
#
loop_
_entity_poly.entity_id
_entity_poly.type
_entity_poly.pdbx_seq_one_letter_code
_entity_poly.pdbx_strand_id
1 'polypeptide(L)'
;MKRKEQLKELAASSGTRSKCPYCDFELDTIPKRKANCKSCKKSIYPRKDPLSGEQRLYREGDLFLLEELKALADGCWNDWYEGNKGVLNARKDLAKEWEVDEVNVSIADARWRESQTDLVAATEMQDWDKVYSAYESMLRQVKRDKSQDKTPLAELVAGFVVTGYGRNCVIDGYTMKHTICRPQFMLINQLTTDPDNVYDLIKDTHTAKSYCHLLDVSLDTIIKRYKAELNEEAELLREIEHDRNTEVLVELGLNPIQNTTPPEPKKTKSSKFWMLIAVLATLGVLALST
;
A
#
# COMPACT_ATOMS: atom_id res chain seq x y z
N MET A 1 -20.39 -10.91 -16.86
CA MET A 1 -20.87 -12.30 -16.63
C MET A 1 -19.84 -13.35 -17.04
N LYS A 2 -19.27 -13.31 -18.24
CA LYS A 2 -18.30 -14.33 -18.74
C LYS A 2 -17.12 -14.66 -17.81
N ARG A 3 -16.47 -13.69 -17.17
CA ARG A 3 -15.33 -13.96 -16.25
C ARG A 3 -15.76 -14.76 -15.00
N LYS A 4 -16.93 -14.45 -14.41
CA LYS A 4 -17.43 -15.20 -13.24
C LYS A 4 -17.71 -16.67 -13.56
N GLU A 5 -18.12 -16.98 -14.78
CA GLU A 5 -18.29 -18.36 -15.27
C GLU A 5 -16.93 -19.03 -15.46
N GLN A 6 -16.00 -18.36 -16.13
CA GLN A 6 -14.61 -18.83 -16.28
C GLN A 6 -13.95 -19.13 -14.93
N LEU A 7 -14.24 -18.33 -13.89
CA LEU A 7 -13.69 -18.56 -12.56
C LEU A 7 -14.14 -19.89 -11.95
N LYS A 8 -15.36 -20.35 -12.21
CA LYS A 8 -15.82 -21.65 -11.71
C LYS A 8 -15.07 -22.79 -12.39
N GLU A 9 -14.83 -22.68 -13.69
CA GLU A 9 -14.05 -23.65 -14.46
C GLU A 9 -12.57 -23.66 -14.03
N LEU A 10 -12.00 -22.46 -13.84
CA LEU A 10 -10.63 -22.30 -13.33
C LEU A 10 -10.50 -22.86 -11.92
N ALA A 11 -11.45 -22.61 -11.02
CA ALA A 11 -11.45 -23.18 -9.68
C ALA A 11 -11.51 -24.72 -9.71
N ALA A 12 -12.30 -25.30 -10.61
CA ALA A 12 -12.41 -26.76 -10.74
C ALA A 12 -11.11 -27.40 -11.25
N SER A 13 -10.39 -26.72 -12.15
CA SER A 13 -9.17 -27.23 -12.78
C SER A 13 -7.87 -26.83 -12.04
N SER A 14 -7.94 -25.89 -11.10
CA SER A 14 -6.77 -25.38 -10.39
C SER A 14 -6.45 -26.14 -9.11
N GLY A 15 -5.15 -26.33 -8.89
CA GLY A 15 -4.60 -27.01 -7.73
C GLY A 15 -4.82 -28.52 -7.74
N THR A 16 -4.10 -29.21 -6.88
CA THR A 16 -4.10 -30.68 -6.79
C THR A 16 -4.38 -31.13 -5.36
N ARG A 17 -5.00 -32.30 -5.17
CA ARG A 17 -5.34 -32.79 -3.82
C ARG A 17 -4.16 -33.45 -3.09
N SER A 18 -3.37 -34.27 -3.78
CA SER A 18 -2.30 -35.08 -3.17
C SER A 18 -0.98 -35.08 -3.95
N LYS A 19 -0.93 -34.42 -5.11
CA LYS A 19 0.23 -34.41 -6.01
C LYS A 19 0.88 -33.04 -6.07
N CYS A 20 2.16 -32.96 -6.37
CA CYS A 20 2.81 -31.69 -6.64
C CYS A 20 2.22 -31.04 -7.91
N PRO A 21 1.74 -29.79 -7.87
CA PRO A 21 1.12 -29.13 -9.03
C PRO A 21 2.11 -28.72 -10.13
N TYR A 22 3.40 -29.09 -10.00
CA TYR A 22 4.44 -28.81 -10.99
C TYR A 22 5.01 -30.05 -11.68
N CYS A 23 4.96 -31.21 -11.03
CA CYS A 23 5.62 -32.43 -11.52
C CYS A 23 4.85 -33.71 -11.19
N ASP A 24 3.63 -33.57 -10.68
CA ASP A 24 2.73 -34.66 -10.31
C ASP A 24 3.25 -35.69 -9.30
N PHE A 25 4.40 -35.41 -8.68
CA PHE A 25 4.95 -36.23 -7.60
C PHE A 25 3.96 -36.37 -6.45
N GLU A 26 3.63 -37.60 -6.09
CA GLU A 26 2.68 -37.91 -5.02
C GLU A 26 3.29 -37.61 -3.65
N LEU A 27 2.55 -36.89 -2.81
CA LEU A 27 3.00 -36.48 -1.49
C LEU A 27 2.50 -37.47 -0.44
N ASP A 28 3.44 -38.07 0.31
CA ASP A 28 3.12 -38.95 1.44
C ASP A 28 2.19 -38.28 2.47
N THR A 29 2.31 -36.97 2.62
CA THR A 29 1.49 -36.16 3.52
C THR A 29 1.32 -34.75 2.96
N ILE A 30 0.09 -34.25 2.94
CA ILE A 30 -0.22 -32.89 2.51
C ILE A 30 0.36 -31.91 3.54
N PRO A 31 1.25 -30.99 3.14
CA PRO A 31 1.83 -30.03 4.07
C PRO A 31 0.76 -29.06 4.59
N LYS A 32 0.87 -28.64 5.86
CA LYS A 32 -0.02 -27.63 6.47
C LYS A 32 0.37 -26.19 6.13
N ARG A 33 1.61 -25.96 5.68
CA ARG A 33 2.21 -24.64 5.38
C ARG A 33 2.97 -24.72 4.05
N LYS A 34 3.43 -23.58 3.53
CA LYS A 34 4.31 -23.54 2.35
C LYS A 34 5.46 -24.54 2.54
N ALA A 35 5.67 -25.40 1.56
CA ALA A 35 6.70 -26.42 1.56
C ALA A 35 7.33 -26.53 0.18
N ASN A 36 8.50 -27.15 0.05
CA ASN A 36 9.09 -27.45 -1.24
C ASN A 36 8.83 -28.91 -1.63
N CYS A 37 8.53 -29.16 -2.90
CA CYS A 37 8.39 -30.51 -3.41
C CYS A 37 9.70 -31.28 -3.25
N LYS A 38 9.65 -32.52 -2.75
CA LYS A 38 10.85 -33.36 -2.60
C LYS A 38 11.51 -33.68 -3.95
N SER A 39 10.72 -33.81 -5.01
CA SER A 39 11.18 -34.10 -6.37
C SER A 39 11.70 -32.86 -7.09
N CYS A 40 10.81 -31.93 -7.49
CA CYS A 40 11.20 -30.79 -8.33
C CYS A 40 11.73 -29.56 -7.57
N LYS A 41 11.79 -29.61 -6.22
CA LYS A 41 12.22 -28.53 -5.33
C LYS A 41 11.41 -27.22 -5.39
N LYS A 42 10.45 -27.09 -6.30
CA LYS A 42 9.55 -25.93 -6.38
C LYS A 42 8.66 -25.82 -5.15
N SER A 43 8.39 -24.59 -4.72
CA SER A 43 7.48 -24.31 -3.60
C SER A 43 6.04 -24.63 -3.94
N ILE A 44 5.37 -25.37 -3.07
CA ILE A 44 3.95 -25.73 -3.14
C ILE A 44 3.17 -25.04 -2.02
N TYR A 45 1.98 -24.56 -2.34
CA TYR A 45 1.18 -23.71 -1.47
C TYR A 45 -0.14 -24.41 -1.10
N PRO A 46 -0.25 -25.03 0.09
CA PRO A 46 -1.51 -25.59 0.57
C PRO A 46 -2.49 -24.48 0.93
N ARG A 47 -3.67 -24.49 0.31
CA ARG A 47 -4.74 -23.51 0.50
C ARG A 47 -6.11 -24.19 0.38
N LYS A 48 -7.10 -23.65 1.09
CA LYS A 48 -8.49 -24.00 0.84
C LYS A 48 -8.95 -23.29 -0.43
N ASP A 49 -9.57 -24.04 -1.32
CA ASP A 49 -10.29 -23.49 -2.45
C ASP A 49 -11.45 -22.62 -1.95
N PRO A 50 -11.56 -21.33 -2.34
CA PRO A 50 -12.57 -20.43 -1.79
C PRO A 50 -14.03 -20.81 -2.10
N LEU A 51 -14.27 -21.55 -3.19
CA LEU A 51 -15.63 -21.90 -3.61
C LEU A 51 -16.09 -23.25 -3.03
N SER A 52 -15.22 -24.25 -3.03
CA SER A 52 -15.53 -25.62 -2.57
C SER A 52 -15.12 -25.88 -1.12
N GLY A 53 -14.22 -25.08 -0.55
CA GLY A 53 -13.65 -25.27 0.79
C GLY A 53 -12.64 -26.42 0.90
N GLU A 54 -12.39 -27.15 -0.19
CA GLU A 54 -11.47 -28.27 -0.23
C GLU A 54 -10.01 -27.82 -0.05
N GLN A 55 -9.21 -28.59 0.69
CA GLN A 55 -7.77 -28.36 0.73
C GLN A 55 -7.10 -28.84 -0.56
N ARG A 56 -6.33 -27.95 -1.19
CA ARG A 56 -5.60 -28.20 -2.43
C ARG A 56 -4.21 -27.57 -2.38
N LEU A 57 -3.35 -28.04 -3.27
CA LEU A 57 -1.97 -27.62 -3.45
C LEU A 57 -1.87 -26.79 -4.72
N TYR A 58 -1.39 -25.56 -4.57
CA TYR A 58 -1.31 -24.59 -5.66
C TYR A 58 0.13 -24.23 -6.00
N ARG A 59 0.31 -23.75 -7.24
CA ARG A 59 1.53 -23.08 -7.68
C ARG A 59 1.52 -21.64 -7.18
N GLU A 60 2.68 -21.01 -7.16
CA GLU A 60 2.80 -19.58 -6.86
C GLU A 60 1.96 -18.71 -7.78
N GLY A 61 1.97 -19.03 -9.08
CA GLY A 61 1.20 -18.32 -10.10
C GLY A 61 -0.32 -18.41 -9.95
N ASP A 62 -0.81 -19.41 -9.21
CA ASP A 62 -2.24 -19.60 -8.95
C ASP A 62 -2.73 -18.75 -7.76
N LEU A 63 -1.82 -18.18 -6.95
CA LEU A 63 -2.21 -17.44 -5.74
C LEU A 63 -3.08 -16.22 -6.05
N PHE A 64 -2.83 -15.54 -7.17
CA PHE A 64 -3.63 -14.39 -7.61
C PHE A 64 -5.04 -14.81 -8.03
N LEU A 65 -5.19 -15.98 -8.66
CA LEU A 65 -6.50 -16.56 -8.96
C LEU A 65 -7.26 -16.86 -7.66
N LEU A 66 -6.58 -17.35 -6.62
CA LEU A 66 -7.21 -17.60 -5.32
C LEU A 66 -7.74 -16.31 -4.66
N GLU A 67 -7.05 -15.19 -4.83
CA GLU A 67 -7.53 -13.89 -4.36
C GLU A 67 -8.82 -13.48 -5.10
N GLU A 68 -8.87 -13.66 -6.43
CA GLU A 68 -10.07 -13.40 -7.23
C GLU A 68 -11.24 -14.31 -6.83
N LEU A 69 -10.98 -15.60 -6.63
CA LEU A 69 -11.98 -16.57 -6.20
C LEU A 69 -12.49 -16.28 -4.79
N LYS A 70 -11.62 -15.79 -3.91
CA LYS A 70 -12.02 -15.34 -2.58
C LYS A 70 -12.92 -14.11 -2.65
N ALA A 71 -12.56 -13.10 -3.44
CA ALA A 71 -13.41 -11.93 -3.64
C ALA A 71 -14.79 -12.31 -4.23
N LEU A 72 -14.84 -13.34 -5.07
CA LEU A 72 -16.08 -13.91 -5.57
C LEU A 72 -16.91 -14.58 -4.47
N ALA A 73 -16.28 -15.38 -3.61
CA ALA A 73 -16.95 -16.02 -2.48
C ALA A 73 -17.48 -15.00 -1.45
N ASP A 74 -16.71 -13.94 -1.19
CA ASP A 74 -17.00 -12.91 -0.19
C ASP A 74 -17.97 -11.82 -0.71
N GLY A 75 -18.36 -11.86 -1.99
CA GLY A 75 -19.31 -10.92 -2.59
C GLY A 75 -18.71 -9.57 -3.00
N CYS A 76 -17.40 -9.36 -2.84
CA CYS A 76 -16.69 -8.12 -3.20
C CYS A 76 -15.98 -8.19 -4.57
N TRP A 77 -16.34 -9.15 -5.42
CA TRP A 77 -15.65 -9.40 -6.70
C TRP A 77 -15.64 -8.20 -7.65
N ASN A 78 -16.71 -7.39 -7.70
CA ASN A 78 -16.76 -6.26 -8.62
C ASN A 78 -15.65 -5.25 -8.31
N ASP A 79 -15.48 -4.89 -7.03
CA ASP A 79 -14.43 -3.96 -6.59
C ASP A 79 -13.04 -4.55 -6.81
N TRP A 80 -12.87 -5.85 -6.51
CA TRP A 80 -11.63 -6.55 -6.79
C TRP A 80 -11.30 -6.54 -8.28
N TYR A 81 -12.28 -6.83 -9.14
CA TYR A 81 -12.08 -6.91 -10.58
C TYR A 81 -11.77 -5.54 -11.17
N GLU A 82 -12.50 -4.49 -10.80
CA GLU A 82 -12.20 -3.14 -11.26
C GLU A 82 -10.80 -2.68 -10.84
N GLY A 83 -10.35 -3.04 -9.64
CA GLY A 83 -8.99 -2.76 -9.16
C GLY A 83 -7.88 -3.64 -9.75
N ASN A 84 -8.19 -4.76 -10.44
CA ASN A 84 -7.18 -5.71 -10.93
C ASN A 84 -7.33 -6.07 -12.42
N LYS A 85 -8.31 -5.51 -13.14
CA LYS A 85 -8.53 -5.82 -14.56
C LYS A 85 -7.33 -5.44 -15.44
N GLY A 86 -6.62 -4.36 -15.09
CA GLY A 86 -5.41 -3.95 -15.80
C GLY A 86 -4.29 -4.99 -15.62
N VAL A 87 -4.02 -5.41 -14.38
CA VAL A 87 -3.10 -6.54 -14.09
C VAL A 87 -3.49 -7.82 -14.85
N LEU A 88 -4.78 -8.19 -14.87
CA LEU A 88 -5.26 -9.38 -15.59
C LEU A 88 -5.01 -9.29 -17.11
N ASN A 89 -5.24 -8.12 -17.70
CA ASN A 89 -4.99 -7.90 -19.12
C ASN A 89 -3.48 -7.91 -19.41
N ALA A 90 -2.69 -7.18 -18.62
CA ALA A 90 -1.24 -7.15 -18.73
C ALA A 90 -0.63 -8.55 -18.63
N ARG A 91 -1.14 -9.39 -17.73
CA ARG A 91 -0.69 -10.77 -17.58
C ARG A 91 -0.93 -11.62 -18.83
N LYS A 92 -2.09 -11.47 -19.47
CA LYS A 92 -2.42 -12.16 -20.73
C LYS A 92 -1.55 -11.68 -21.89
N ASP A 93 -1.34 -10.37 -21.97
CA ASP A 93 -0.53 -9.78 -23.03
C ASP A 93 0.93 -10.23 -22.92
N LEU A 94 1.49 -10.21 -21.70
CA LEU A 94 2.83 -10.72 -21.42
C LEU A 94 2.95 -12.23 -21.67
N ALA A 95 1.94 -13.02 -21.30
CA ALA A 95 1.94 -14.46 -21.54
C ALA A 95 2.04 -14.78 -23.05
N LYS A 96 1.29 -14.02 -23.86
CA LYS A 96 1.34 -14.11 -25.31
C LYS A 96 2.69 -13.64 -25.86
N GLU A 97 3.20 -12.52 -25.37
CA GLU A 97 4.48 -11.93 -25.81
C GLU A 97 5.68 -12.83 -25.50
N TRP A 98 5.65 -13.52 -24.36
CA TRP A 98 6.75 -14.38 -23.90
C TRP A 98 6.56 -15.85 -24.26
N GLU A 99 5.46 -16.21 -24.92
CA GLU A 99 5.12 -17.59 -25.31
C GLU A 99 5.11 -18.56 -24.10
N VAL A 100 4.54 -18.11 -22.98
CA VAL A 100 4.41 -18.91 -21.76
C VAL A 100 2.95 -18.97 -21.28
N ASP A 101 2.61 -19.96 -20.45
CA ASP A 101 1.30 -19.97 -19.80
C ASP A 101 1.12 -18.74 -18.91
N GLU A 102 -0.10 -18.19 -18.88
CA GLU A 102 -0.47 -17.01 -18.08
C GLU A 102 -0.08 -17.18 -16.60
N VAL A 103 -0.25 -18.39 -16.06
CA VAL A 103 0.11 -18.73 -14.67
C VAL A 103 1.61 -18.56 -14.38
N ASN A 104 2.47 -18.65 -15.38
CA ASN A 104 3.92 -18.49 -15.23
C ASN A 104 4.38 -17.02 -15.33
N VAL A 105 3.50 -16.11 -15.79
CA VAL A 105 3.77 -14.67 -15.73
C VAL A 105 3.63 -14.19 -14.29
N SER A 106 4.64 -13.50 -13.78
CA SER A 106 4.64 -13.00 -12.42
C SER A 106 3.66 -11.82 -12.28
N ILE A 107 3.03 -11.70 -11.10
CA ILE A 107 2.14 -10.56 -10.82
C ILE A 107 2.93 -9.25 -10.70
N ALA A 108 4.21 -9.31 -10.33
CA ALA A 108 5.07 -8.15 -10.31
C ALA A 108 5.27 -7.59 -11.72
N ASP A 109 5.56 -8.44 -12.71
CA ASP A 109 5.73 -8.01 -14.10
C ASP A 109 4.42 -7.50 -14.69
N ALA A 110 3.30 -8.15 -14.38
CA ALA A 110 1.98 -7.71 -14.83
C ALA A 110 1.60 -6.32 -14.26
N ARG A 111 1.86 -6.07 -12.97
CA ARG A 111 1.66 -4.74 -12.35
C ARG A 111 2.57 -3.67 -12.94
N TRP A 112 3.81 -4.05 -13.24
CA TRP A 112 4.76 -3.16 -13.91
C TRP A 112 4.25 -2.76 -15.30
N ARG A 113 3.82 -3.75 -16.10
CA ARG A 113 3.24 -3.53 -17.42
C ARG A 113 1.97 -2.68 -17.35
N GLU A 114 1.06 -2.94 -16.41
CA GLU A 114 -0.12 -2.12 -16.16
C GLU A 114 0.26 -0.66 -15.89
N SER A 115 1.21 -0.44 -14.95
CA SER A 115 1.65 0.92 -14.61
C SER A 115 2.28 1.64 -15.80
N GLN A 116 3.04 0.94 -16.65
CA GLN A 116 3.61 1.51 -17.87
C GLN A 116 2.52 1.88 -18.89
N THR A 117 1.52 1.02 -19.08
CA THR A 117 0.38 1.30 -19.96
C THR A 117 -0.40 2.51 -19.48
N ASP A 118 -0.70 2.58 -18.18
CA ASP A 118 -1.39 3.72 -17.57
C ASP A 118 -0.56 5.00 -17.71
N LEU A 119 0.75 4.92 -17.50
CA LEU A 119 1.66 6.06 -17.64
C LEU A 119 1.64 6.64 -19.06
N VAL A 120 1.71 5.79 -20.08
CA VAL A 120 1.69 6.22 -21.49
C VAL A 120 0.34 6.87 -21.82
N ALA A 121 -0.77 6.17 -21.53
CA ALA A 121 -2.10 6.68 -21.83
C ALA A 121 -2.41 7.99 -21.08
N ALA A 122 -2.03 8.08 -19.81
CA ALA A 122 -2.24 9.29 -19.01
C ALA A 122 -1.38 10.46 -19.49
N THR A 123 -0.14 10.20 -19.93
CA THR A 123 0.74 11.23 -20.47
C THR A 123 0.18 11.80 -21.78
N GLU A 124 -0.33 10.95 -22.67
CA GLU A 124 -0.99 11.38 -23.91
C GLU A 124 -2.23 12.25 -23.64
N MET A 125 -3.00 11.91 -22.61
CA MET A 125 -4.19 12.66 -22.18
C MET A 125 -3.86 13.88 -21.30
N GLN A 126 -2.59 14.08 -20.92
CA GLN A 126 -2.16 15.06 -19.92
C GLN A 126 -2.93 14.95 -18.59
N ASP A 127 -3.31 13.73 -18.21
CA ASP A 127 -3.95 13.41 -16.94
C ASP A 127 -2.88 13.26 -15.84
N TRP A 128 -2.40 14.40 -15.32
CA TRP A 128 -1.27 14.45 -14.39
C TRP A 128 -1.50 13.68 -13.09
N ASP A 129 -2.75 13.55 -12.64
CA ASP A 129 -3.10 12.73 -11.48
C ASP A 129 -2.83 11.25 -11.73
N LYS A 130 -3.19 10.74 -12.92
CA LYS A 130 -2.88 9.36 -13.29
C LYS A 130 -1.41 9.13 -13.59
N VAL A 131 -0.74 10.07 -14.28
CA VAL A 131 0.71 10.00 -14.53
C VAL A 131 1.46 9.86 -13.21
N TYR A 132 1.15 10.73 -12.26
CA TYR A 132 1.72 10.66 -10.91
C TYR A 132 1.40 9.32 -10.21
N SER A 133 0.14 8.86 -10.28
CA SER A 133 -0.29 7.63 -9.62
C SER A 133 0.42 6.39 -10.17
N ALA A 134 0.72 6.39 -11.48
CA ALA A 134 1.53 5.37 -12.12
C ALA A 134 2.97 5.37 -11.59
N TYR A 135 3.64 6.53 -11.53
CA TYR A 135 4.97 6.65 -10.92
C TYR A 135 4.99 6.23 -9.45
N GLU A 136 3.98 6.62 -8.67
CA GLU A 136 3.83 6.20 -7.28
C GLU A 136 3.77 4.68 -7.16
N SER A 137 2.94 4.04 -8.00
CA SER A 137 2.74 2.59 -8.02
C SER A 137 4.04 1.86 -8.37
N MET A 138 4.77 2.35 -9.38
CA MET A 138 6.07 1.82 -9.78
C MET A 138 7.10 1.93 -8.66
N LEU A 139 7.22 3.10 -8.01
CA LEU A 139 8.15 3.31 -6.88
C LEU A 139 7.80 2.44 -5.67
N ARG A 140 6.50 2.28 -5.35
CA ARG A 140 6.05 1.37 -4.28
C ARG A 140 6.40 -0.07 -4.58
N GLN A 141 6.34 -0.48 -5.85
CA GLN A 141 6.78 -1.81 -6.27
C GLN A 141 8.30 -1.96 -6.10
N VAL A 142 9.10 -1.00 -6.58
CA VAL A 142 10.57 -1.00 -6.39
C VAL A 142 10.94 -1.16 -4.91
N LYS A 143 10.26 -0.42 -4.02
CA LYS A 143 10.45 -0.52 -2.58
C LYS A 143 10.13 -1.91 -2.05
N ARG A 144 8.98 -2.46 -2.44
CA ARG A 144 8.50 -3.77 -1.99
C ARG A 144 9.45 -4.88 -2.40
N ASP A 145 9.93 -4.82 -3.64
CA ASP A 145 10.77 -5.84 -4.27
C ASP A 145 12.26 -5.64 -3.93
N LYS A 146 12.60 -4.53 -3.27
CA LYS A 146 13.98 -4.10 -2.98
C LYS A 146 14.85 -4.11 -4.23
N SER A 147 14.32 -3.57 -5.32
CA SER A 147 14.91 -3.64 -6.65
C SER A 147 15.58 -2.33 -7.09
N GLN A 148 15.90 -1.42 -6.17
CA GLN A 148 16.44 -0.09 -6.45
C GLN A 148 17.65 -0.15 -7.40
N ASP A 149 18.57 -1.08 -7.17
CA ASP A 149 19.81 -1.24 -7.96
C ASP A 149 19.58 -1.79 -9.38
N LYS A 150 18.39 -2.29 -9.67
CA LYS A 150 18.02 -2.94 -10.95
C LYS A 150 16.98 -2.16 -11.73
N THR A 151 16.61 -0.98 -11.24
CA THR A 151 15.56 -0.14 -11.82
C THR A 151 16.16 1.24 -12.08
N PRO A 152 15.75 1.98 -13.12
CA PRO A 152 16.17 3.36 -13.33
C PRO A 152 15.53 4.29 -12.28
N LEU A 153 15.97 4.19 -11.03
CA LEU A 153 15.35 4.86 -9.89
C LEU A 153 15.31 6.38 -10.07
N ALA A 154 16.38 6.98 -10.59
CA ALA A 154 16.44 8.41 -10.87
C ALA A 154 15.32 8.87 -11.81
N GLU A 155 15.05 8.12 -12.88
CA GLU A 155 13.98 8.44 -13.85
C GLU A 155 12.59 8.33 -13.20
N LEU A 156 12.37 7.32 -12.34
CA LEU A 156 11.10 7.15 -11.64
C LEU A 156 10.86 8.23 -10.58
N VAL A 157 11.90 8.58 -9.81
CA VAL A 157 11.83 9.68 -8.84
C VAL A 157 11.62 11.01 -9.55
N ALA A 158 12.27 11.22 -10.70
CA ALA A 158 12.06 12.40 -11.54
C ALA A 158 10.59 12.53 -11.96
N GLY A 159 10.02 11.44 -12.51
CA GLY A 159 8.62 11.40 -12.90
C GLY A 159 7.68 11.70 -11.74
N PHE A 160 7.89 11.05 -10.61
CA PHE A 160 7.08 11.24 -9.40
C PHE A 160 7.12 12.68 -8.85
N VAL A 161 8.31 13.27 -8.73
CA VAL A 161 8.48 14.65 -8.20
C VAL A 161 7.92 15.68 -9.18
N VAL A 162 8.29 15.60 -10.46
CA VAL A 162 7.92 16.62 -11.45
C VAL A 162 6.41 16.56 -11.75
N THR A 163 5.84 15.37 -11.88
CA THR A 163 4.40 15.24 -12.17
C THR A 163 3.55 15.51 -10.93
N GLY A 164 4.08 15.31 -9.72
CA GLY A 164 3.45 15.75 -8.47
C GLY A 164 3.19 17.25 -8.45
N TYR A 165 4.10 18.07 -8.99
CA TYR A 165 3.89 19.51 -9.17
C TYR A 165 2.73 19.82 -10.13
N GLY A 166 2.48 18.99 -11.14
CA GLY A 166 1.37 19.20 -12.09
C GLY A 166 -0.03 19.00 -11.50
N ARG A 167 -0.14 18.52 -10.26
CA ARG A 167 -1.40 18.09 -9.65
C ARG A 167 -2.11 19.16 -8.84
N ASN A 168 -3.40 18.94 -8.68
CA ASN A 168 -4.25 19.60 -7.70
C ASN A 168 -4.58 18.59 -6.59
N CYS A 169 -4.00 18.76 -5.41
CA CYS A 169 -4.36 17.95 -4.24
C CYS A 169 -5.64 18.53 -3.61
N VAL A 170 -6.67 17.71 -3.41
CA VAL A 170 -7.87 18.13 -2.65
C VAL A 170 -7.81 17.52 -1.26
N ILE A 171 -7.75 18.36 -0.23
CA ILE A 171 -7.73 17.95 1.19
C ILE A 171 -8.88 18.69 1.88
N ASP A 172 -9.83 17.94 2.47
CA ASP A 172 -10.99 18.49 3.18
C ASP A 172 -11.79 19.56 2.39
N GLY A 173 -11.87 19.39 1.08
CA GLY A 173 -12.56 20.32 0.17
C GLY A 173 -11.71 21.50 -0.33
N TYR A 174 -10.48 21.66 0.17
CA TYR A 174 -9.54 22.67 -0.29
C TYR A 174 -8.64 22.12 -1.40
N THR A 175 -8.59 22.82 -2.54
CA THR A 175 -7.69 22.49 -3.64
C THR A 175 -6.34 23.17 -3.44
N MET A 176 -5.34 22.39 -3.08
CA MET A 176 -3.94 22.78 -3.04
C MET A 176 -3.30 22.51 -4.40
N LYS A 177 -2.99 23.58 -5.13
CA LYS A 177 -2.31 23.47 -6.43
C LYS A 177 -0.82 23.26 -6.21
N HIS A 178 -0.19 22.43 -7.04
CA HIS A 178 1.26 22.29 -7.12
C HIS A 178 1.94 21.87 -5.80
N THR A 179 1.26 21.01 -5.02
CA THR A 179 1.75 20.54 -3.71
C THR A 179 2.36 19.15 -3.80
N ILE A 180 3.50 18.99 -3.14
CA ILE A 180 4.28 17.76 -3.03
C ILE A 180 4.15 17.28 -1.57
N CYS A 181 3.01 16.66 -1.23
CA CYS A 181 2.67 16.34 0.16
C CYS A 181 3.56 15.25 0.81
N ARG A 182 3.54 15.17 2.15
CA ARG A 182 4.24 14.17 2.99
C ARG A 182 4.31 12.74 2.45
N PRO A 183 3.23 12.11 1.94
CA PRO A 183 3.32 10.75 1.40
C PRO A 183 4.37 10.58 0.30
N GLN A 184 4.60 11.63 -0.50
CA GLN A 184 5.62 11.65 -1.55
C GLN A 184 7.03 11.68 -0.96
N PHE A 185 7.28 12.58 -0.01
CA PHE A 185 8.56 12.68 0.68
C PHE A 185 8.95 11.38 1.37
N MET A 186 8.00 10.75 2.07
CA MET A 186 8.25 9.49 2.75
C MET A 186 8.63 8.37 1.79
N LEU A 187 7.98 8.28 0.63
CA LEU A 187 8.29 7.26 -0.36
C LEU A 187 9.67 7.49 -0.98
N ILE A 188 9.99 8.75 -1.31
CA ILE A 188 11.30 9.14 -1.85
C ILE A 188 12.41 8.83 -0.84
N ASN A 189 12.27 9.27 0.42
CA ASN A 189 13.24 9.04 1.49
C ASN A 189 13.48 7.55 1.78
N GLN A 190 12.49 6.69 1.54
CA GLN A 190 12.63 5.24 1.71
C GLN A 190 13.36 4.56 0.54
N LEU A 191 13.54 5.26 -0.57
CA LEU A 191 14.12 4.76 -1.81
C LEU A 191 15.47 5.42 -2.12
N THR A 192 15.67 6.66 -1.69
CA THR A 192 16.89 7.44 -1.89
C THR A 192 17.64 7.63 -0.57
N THR A 193 18.95 7.82 -0.65
CA THR A 193 19.80 7.94 0.55
C THR A 193 19.68 9.28 1.27
N ASP A 194 19.05 10.29 0.65
CA ASP A 194 18.87 11.62 1.23
C ASP A 194 17.85 12.46 0.42
N PRO A 195 16.74 12.94 1.04
CA PRO A 195 15.79 13.86 0.42
C PRO A 195 16.40 15.18 -0.05
N ASP A 196 17.46 15.67 0.61
CA ASP A 196 18.12 16.92 0.21
C ASP A 196 18.88 16.79 -1.11
N ASN A 197 19.24 15.55 -1.48
CA ASN A 197 19.94 15.20 -2.73
C ASN A 197 18.99 14.85 -3.88
N VAL A 198 17.67 15.02 -3.72
CA VAL A 198 16.69 14.74 -4.80
C VAL A 198 16.98 15.55 -6.05
N TYR A 199 17.42 16.81 -5.91
CA TYR A 199 17.82 17.62 -7.07
C TYR A 199 18.95 16.95 -7.86
N ASP A 200 20.04 16.59 -7.19
CA ASP A 200 21.20 15.98 -7.83
C ASP A 200 20.88 14.60 -8.42
N LEU A 201 19.93 13.88 -7.82
CA LEU A 201 19.44 12.62 -8.34
C LEU A 201 18.71 12.78 -9.68
N ILE A 202 17.91 13.83 -9.87
CA ILE A 202 16.98 13.93 -10.99
C ILE A 202 17.35 14.94 -12.07
N LYS A 203 18.25 15.90 -11.81
CA LYS A 203 18.54 17.04 -12.70
C LYS A 203 18.93 16.66 -14.13
N ASP A 204 19.62 15.55 -14.30
CA ASP A 204 20.13 15.12 -15.61
C ASP A 204 19.21 14.13 -16.34
N THR A 205 18.16 13.65 -15.68
CA THR A 205 17.23 12.64 -16.20
C THR A 205 16.46 13.14 -17.42
N HIS A 206 16.12 12.21 -18.32
CA HIS A 206 15.27 12.54 -19.47
C HIS A 206 13.84 12.87 -19.00
N THR A 207 13.34 12.09 -18.04
CA THR A 207 11.99 12.25 -17.49
C THR A 207 11.77 13.65 -16.88
N ALA A 208 12.73 14.17 -16.11
CA ALA A 208 12.61 15.53 -15.57
C ALA A 208 12.50 16.57 -16.70
N LYS A 209 13.38 16.49 -17.70
CA LYS A 209 13.39 17.41 -18.85
C LYS A 209 12.06 17.37 -19.62
N SER A 210 11.57 16.17 -19.94
CA SER A 210 10.32 16.00 -20.69
C SER A 210 9.11 16.54 -19.95
N TYR A 211 8.91 16.19 -18.68
CA TYR A 211 7.74 16.66 -17.94
C TYR A 211 7.83 18.14 -17.56
N CYS A 212 9.03 18.67 -17.28
CA CYS A 212 9.21 20.12 -17.11
C CYS A 212 8.78 20.88 -18.38
N HIS A 213 9.13 20.36 -19.56
CA HIS A 213 8.69 20.93 -20.83
C HIS A 213 7.17 20.84 -21.03
N LEU A 214 6.57 19.67 -20.73
CA LEU A 214 5.12 19.48 -20.86
C LEU A 214 4.29 20.34 -19.90
N LEU A 215 4.82 20.60 -18.69
CA LEU A 215 4.17 21.41 -17.66
C LEU A 215 4.49 22.91 -17.75
N ASP A 216 5.36 23.30 -18.69
CA ASP A 216 5.86 24.69 -18.84
C ASP A 216 6.42 25.27 -17.53
N VAL A 217 7.25 24.50 -16.83
CA VAL A 217 7.87 24.90 -15.56
C VAL A 217 9.31 24.43 -15.47
N SER A 218 10.20 25.23 -14.89
CA SER A 218 11.59 24.83 -14.68
C SER A 218 11.73 23.84 -13.52
N LEU A 219 12.69 22.93 -13.63
CA LEU A 219 13.03 21.99 -12.56
C LEU A 219 13.40 22.73 -11.25
N ASP A 220 14.12 23.84 -11.35
CA ASP A 220 14.51 24.65 -10.19
C ASP A 220 13.27 25.19 -9.44
N THR A 221 12.22 25.55 -10.16
CA THR A 221 10.95 26.01 -9.56
C THR A 221 10.28 24.89 -8.78
N ILE A 222 10.18 23.70 -9.38
CA ILE A 222 9.62 22.51 -8.73
C ILE A 222 10.42 22.15 -7.48
N ILE A 223 11.75 22.17 -7.57
CA ILE A 223 12.63 21.77 -6.48
C ILE A 223 12.63 22.80 -5.36
N LYS A 224 12.52 24.09 -5.68
CA LYS A 224 12.29 25.13 -4.68
C LYS A 224 11.00 24.88 -3.90
N ARG A 225 9.91 24.48 -4.59
CA ARG A 225 8.64 24.11 -3.95
C ARG A 225 8.79 22.86 -3.08
N TYR A 226 9.41 21.81 -3.59
CA TYR A 226 9.74 20.58 -2.87
C TYR A 226 10.46 20.86 -1.54
N LYS A 227 11.53 21.67 -1.58
CA LYS A 227 12.33 22.02 -0.40
C LYS A 227 11.56 22.90 0.60
N ALA A 228 10.72 23.81 0.10
CA ALA A 228 9.88 24.62 0.98
C ALA A 228 8.89 23.75 1.78
N GLU A 229 8.20 22.83 1.10
CA GLU A 229 7.25 21.92 1.76
C GLU A 229 7.93 20.94 2.72
N LEU A 230 9.14 20.45 2.41
CA LEU A 230 9.94 19.67 3.36
C LEU A 230 10.28 20.45 4.64
N ASN A 231 10.64 21.74 4.49
CA ASN A 231 10.94 22.59 5.64
C ASN A 231 9.70 22.90 6.48
N GLU A 232 8.57 23.23 5.83
CA GLU A 232 7.27 23.44 6.48
C GLU A 232 6.86 22.19 7.29
N GLU A 233 7.06 20.99 6.73
CA GLU A 233 6.78 19.74 7.45
C GLU A 233 7.72 19.53 8.64
N ALA A 234 9.01 19.80 8.49
CA ALA A 234 9.98 19.68 9.58
C ALA A 234 9.68 20.67 10.73
N GLU A 235 9.19 21.87 10.41
CA GLU A 235 8.70 22.84 11.40
C GLU A 235 7.48 22.32 12.13
N LEU A 236 6.45 21.86 11.41
CA LEU A 236 5.24 21.29 12.01
C LEU A 236 5.54 20.11 12.95
N LEU A 237 6.46 19.22 12.56
CA LEU A 237 6.87 18.10 13.40
C LEU A 237 7.56 18.55 14.69
N ARG A 238 8.42 19.58 14.62
CA ARG A 238 9.08 20.17 15.80
C ARG A 238 8.06 20.83 16.74
N GLU A 239 7.05 21.50 16.20
CA GLU A 239 5.96 22.08 16.98
C GLU A 239 5.15 20.99 17.70
N ILE A 240 4.74 19.93 16.99
CA ILE A 240 4.00 18.80 17.59
C ILE A 240 4.83 18.12 18.69
N GLU A 241 6.13 17.94 18.50
CA GLU A 241 7.02 17.39 19.53
C GLU A 241 7.16 18.32 20.73
N HIS A 242 7.26 19.64 20.50
CA HIS A 242 7.30 20.63 21.57
C HIS A 242 6.01 20.64 22.40
N ASP A 243 4.85 20.59 21.74
CA ASP A 243 3.54 20.58 22.39
C ASP A 243 3.33 19.31 23.21
N ARG A 244 3.70 18.14 22.67
CA ARG A 244 3.66 16.87 23.42
C ARG A 244 4.57 16.90 24.65
N ASN A 245 5.78 17.44 24.51
CA ASN A 245 6.71 17.56 25.63
C ASN A 245 6.18 18.55 26.69
N THR A 246 5.46 19.58 26.27
CA THR A 246 4.82 20.57 27.16
C THR A 246 3.63 19.96 27.91
N GLU A 247 2.77 19.18 27.24
CA GLU A 247 1.67 18.45 27.88
C GLU A 247 2.17 17.44 28.93
N VAL A 248 3.23 16.69 28.61
CA VAL A 248 3.86 15.75 29.56
C VAL A 248 4.48 16.48 30.78
N LEU A 249 5.04 17.67 30.58
CA LEU A 249 5.56 18.52 31.67
C LEU A 249 4.43 19.07 32.56
N VAL A 250 3.27 19.37 31.99
CA VAL A 250 2.08 19.82 32.74
C VAL A 250 1.46 18.67 33.54
N GLU A 251 1.45 17.44 33.03
CA GLU A 251 1.00 16.25 33.78
C GLU A 251 1.96 15.85 34.92
N LEU A 252 3.26 16.11 34.78
CA LEU A 252 4.27 15.88 35.82
C LEU A 252 4.40 17.05 36.82
N GLY A 253 3.68 18.15 36.59
CA GLY A 253 3.63 19.34 37.45
C GLY A 253 2.77 19.22 38.70
N LEU A 254 2.69 18.04 39.33
CA LEU A 254 2.16 17.93 40.69
C LEU A 254 3.22 18.43 41.67
N ASN A 255 3.00 19.64 42.20
CA ASN A 255 3.87 20.28 43.19
C ASN A 255 4.23 19.34 44.35
N PRO A 256 5.49 19.35 44.82
CA PRO A 256 5.92 18.52 45.94
C PRO A 256 5.14 18.91 47.20
N ILE A 257 4.45 17.94 47.78
CA ILE A 257 3.77 18.05 49.07
C ILE A 257 4.83 18.44 50.11
N GLN A 258 4.72 19.66 50.67
CA GLN A 258 5.47 20.02 51.86
C GLN A 258 5.01 19.14 53.02
N ASN A 259 5.97 18.40 53.59
CA ASN A 259 5.81 17.60 54.79
C ASN A 259 5.25 18.44 55.94
N THR A 260 4.00 18.18 56.31
CA THR A 260 3.53 18.43 57.67
C THR A 260 2.90 17.15 58.22
N THR A 261 3.40 16.76 59.38
CA THR A 261 3.06 15.60 60.21
C THR A 261 1.54 15.49 60.46
N PRO A 262 0.96 14.28 60.53
CA PRO A 262 -0.47 14.06 60.28
C PRO A 262 -1.35 14.24 61.53
N PRO A 263 -2.62 14.63 61.40
CA PRO A 263 -3.62 14.34 62.41
C PRO A 263 -4.11 12.88 62.29
N GLU A 264 -4.21 12.23 63.43
CA GLU A 264 -4.61 10.83 63.65
C GLU A 264 -6.00 10.43 63.08
N PRO A 265 -6.24 9.12 62.90
CA PRO A 265 -7.23 8.59 61.98
C PRO A 265 -8.65 8.58 62.55
N LYS A 266 -9.62 9.11 61.80
CA LYS A 266 -11.03 8.75 61.98
C LYS A 266 -11.40 7.61 61.04
N LYS A 267 -11.79 6.49 61.66
CA LYS A 267 -12.20 5.23 61.03
C LYS A 267 -13.46 5.37 60.17
N THR A 268 -13.53 4.46 59.18
CA THR A 268 -14.71 3.93 58.45
C THR A 268 -15.25 4.81 57.31
N LYS A 269 -15.65 4.32 56.12
CA LYS A 269 -16.27 3.03 55.72
C LYS A 269 -16.02 2.77 54.22
N SER A 270 -15.94 1.49 53.86
CA SER A 270 -15.97 0.95 52.49
C SER A 270 -17.18 1.48 51.68
N SER A 271 -17.04 1.73 50.37
CA SER A 271 -18.10 1.39 49.41
C SER A 271 -17.68 1.57 47.95
N LYS A 272 -17.99 0.55 47.17
CA LYS A 272 -17.90 0.44 45.72
C LYS A 272 -18.85 1.42 45.03
N PHE A 273 -18.44 2.66 44.80
CA PHE A 273 -19.34 3.68 44.20
C PHE A 273 -18.90 4.28 42.86
N TRP A 274 -17.73 3.92 42.33
CA TRP A 274 -17.26 4.47 41.04
C TRP A 274 -17.54 3.61 39.79
N MET A 275 -18.19 2.45 39.96
CA MET A 275 -18.54 1.54 38.84
C MET A 275 -19.98 1.69 38.32
N LEU A 276 -20.77 2.64 38.82
CA LEU A 276 -22.19 2.82 38.43
C LEU A 276 -22.47 4.05 37.55
N ILE A 277 -21.49 4.92 37.30
CA ILE A 277 -21.69 6.12 36.45
C ILE A 277 -21.38 5.83 34.97
N ALA A 278 -20.59 4.80 34.66
CA ALA A 278 -20.23 4.47 33.28
C ALA A 278 -21.31 3.69 32.48
N VAL A 279 -22.30 3.08 33.15
CA VAL A 279 -23.31 2.22 32.49
C VAL A 279 -24.59 2.99 32.10
N LEU A 280 -24.81 4.19 32.66
CA LEU A 280 -26.01 4.98 32.35
C LEU A 280 -25.84 5.97 31.18
N ALA A 281 -24.61 6.22 30.72
CA ALA A 281 -24.35 7.10 29.58
C ALA A 281 -24.54 6.40 28.20
N THR A 282 -24.47 5.07 28.15
CA THR A 282 -24.61 4.30 26.89
C THR A 282 -26.05 3.87 26.58
N LEU A 283 -26.99 4.00 27.53
CA LEU A 283 -28.41 3.67 27.31
C LEU A 283 -29.30 4.88 26.99
N GLY A 284 -28.78 6.11 27.10
CA GLY A 284 -29.53 7.34 26.78
C GLY A 284 -29.49 7.77 25.31
N VAL A 285 -28.52 7.29 24.52
CA VAL A 285 -28.35 7.71 23.11
C VAL A 285 -29.12 6.80 22.13
N LEU A 286 -29.52 5.60 22.55
CA LEU A 286 -30.31 4.66 21.73
C LEU A 286 -31.84 4.86 21.83
N ALA A 287 -32.32 5.84 22.60
CA ALA A 287 -33.75 6.14 22.75
C ALA A 287 -34.20 7.44 22.03
N LEU A 288 -33.35 8.05 21.20
CA LEU A 288 -33.65 9.27 20.43
C LEU A 288 -33.48 9.12 18.92
N SER A 289 -33.49 7.89 18.40
CA SER A 289 -33.45 7.60 16.96
C SER A 289 -34.40 6.47 16.54
N THR A 290 -35.66 6.60 16.98
CA THR A 290 -36.84 5.95 16.35
C THR A 290 -37.92 7.00 16.15
#